data_AF-A0A1E5LDL4-F1
#
_entry.id   AF-A0A1E5LDL4-F1
#
_cell.length_a   1.000
_cell.length_b   1.000
_cell.length_c   1.000
_cell.angle_alpha   90.00
_cell.angle_beta   90.00
_cell.angle_gamma   90.00
#
_symmetry.space_group_name_H-M   'P 1'
#
loop_
_entity.id
_entity.type
_entity.pdbx_description
1 polymer ?
#
loop_
_entity_poly.entity_id
_entity_poly.type
_entity_poly.pdbx_seq_one_letter_code
_entity_poly.pdbx_strand_id
1 'polypeptide(L)'
;MRKRTAAGIIAATMLLPLSATYSNADEAKLYSIDNAAEKMKKQDYNSQITAGNATDLSQRTQQYQAQFVDELEELQEKNDDYQNINTKLQAEMNAYNNLYNFWLLNESLKVNEQNVELAKDEYQVVLSKRKRGIVSDMEVLQAEIKVNNAIAEVEDSKANLQEMQVMLNQSLKNPILQDLQLQSPKFNLLDPAKYNAKKITEEVLKDHPSLIPFNTMVSTYDDILDDAEDLEVPGEDQYEGQISQAQKDVQEVQEKLDAEKAKPIEQQDPAVIAKLTEELGIAKGLLGAAEAQYSEAKKGRGIAEEDLIDYYIEELDEAKVRLYQHQDRLQLLSYHYETQFNLLKDKTELYEENLEKVQSLYEKTQKTYDQGLITLTDVEEVRLNVQQSRLQLLNTKKEYMVLKEEFRLFKEGYMPTSAGQ
;
A
#
# COMPACT_ATOMS: atom_id res chain seq x y z
N MET A 1 -13.38 -55.70 25.03
CA MET A 1 -13.07 -54.26 24.92
C MET A 1 -11.60 -54.04 25.24
N ARG A 2 -10.75 -53.85 24.22
CA ARG A 2 -9.32 -53.57 24.40
C ARG A 2 -9.09 -52.08 24.14
N LYS A 3 -8.63 -51.36 25.18
CA LYS A 3 -8.27 -49.94 25.11
C LYS A 3 -7.01 -49.81 24.25
N ARG A 4 -7.10 -49.06 23.15
CA ARG A 4 -5.96 -48.58 22.38
C ARG A 4 -5.36 -47.40 23.15
N THR A 5 -4.21 -47.59 23.76
CA THR A 5 -3.37 -46.50 24.25
C THR A 5 -2.63 -45.92 23.05
N ALA A 6 -3.06 -44.73 22.62
CA ALA A 6 -2.32 -43.86 21.73
C ALA A 6 -1.02 -43.45 22.42
N ALA A 7 0.11 -43.92 21.90
CA ALA A 7 1.42 -43.36 22.23
C ALA A 7 1.56 -42.07 21.41
N GLY A 8 1.30 -40.93 22.06
CA GLY A 8 1.64 -39.63 21.52
C GLY A 8 3.15 -39.50 21.44
N ILE A 9 3.69 -39.49 20.22
CA ILE A 9 5.05 -39.09 19.93
C ILE A 9 5.07 -37.56 20.08
N ILE A 10 5.51 -37.07 21.23
CA ILE A 10 5.90 -35.67 21.40
C ILE A 10 7.31 -35.58 20.81
N ALA A 11 7.38 -35.33 19.50
CA ALA A 11 8.60 -34.81 18.89
C ALA A 11 8.83 -33.43 19.50
N ALA A 12 9.79 -33.32 20.42
CA ALA A 12 10.23 -32.06 20.97
C ALA A 12 11.02 -31.31 19.88
N THR A 13 10.31 -30.71 18.93
CA THR A 13 10.82 -29.60 18.14
C THR A 13 11.22 -28.52 19.13
N MET A 14 12.53 -28.38 19.39
CA MET A 14 13.07 -27.18 20.02
C MET A 14 12.84 -26.01 19.06
N LEU A 15 11.62 -25.48 19.06
CA LEU A 15 11.32 -24.13 18.62
C LEU A 15 12.03 -23.22 19.61
N LEU A 16 13.28 -22.87 19.29
CA LEU A 16 13.93 -21.76 19.97
C LEU A 16 13.05 -20.53 19.75
N PRO A 17 12.64 -19.81 20.82
CA PRO A 17 11.96 -18.54 20.68
C PRO A 17 12.94 -17.57 20.03
N LEU A 18 12.79 -17.35 18.72
CA LEU A 18 13.46 -16.27 17.98
C LEU A 18 12.79 -14.94 18.36
N SER A 19 12.93 -14.53 19.62
CA SER A 19 12.68 -13.16 20.06
C SER A 19 14.02 -12.50 20.36
N ALA A 20 14.75 -12.19 19.30
CA ALA A 20 15.86 -11.26 19.36
C ALA A 20 15.84 -10.40 18.11
N THR A 21 14.92 -9.42 18.11
CA THR A 21 15.07 -8.21 17.32
C THR A 21 16.30 -7.46 17.82
N TYR A 22 17.48 -7.83 17.33
CA TYR A 22 18.65 -6.98 17.42
C TYR A 22 18.43 -5.81 16.45
N SER A 23 17.75 -4.78 16.94
CA SER A 23 17.84 -3.46 16.32
C SER A 23 19.30 -3.02 16.41
N ASN A 24 19.88 -2.67 15.27
CA ASN A 24 21.13 -1.91 15.22
C ASN A 24 20.84 -0.56 15.87
N ALA A 25 21.07 -0.49 17.19
CA ALA A 25 20.94 0.69 18.02
C ALA A 25 22.16 1.61 17.85
N ASP A 26 22.53 1.93 16.62
CA ASP A 26 23.43 3.06 16.36
C ASP A 26 22.54 4.28 16.10
N GLU A 27 22.56 5.22 17.05
CA GLU A 27 21.76 6.46 17.15
C GLU A 27 20.41 6.41 17.90
N ALA A 28 20.27 5.61 18.96
CA ALA A 28 19.24 5.88 19.96
C ALA A 28 19.54 7.23 20.67
N LYS A 29 19.01 8.34 20.13
CA LYS A 29 18.96 9.62 20.85
C LYS A 29 18.19 9.39 22.15
N LEU A 30 18.88 9.48 23.28
CA LEU A 30 18.27 9.42 24.61
C LEU A 30 17.36 10.64 24.79
N TYR A 31 16.06 10.47 24.54
CA TYR A 31 15.04 11.42 24.97
C TYR A 31 14.67 11.13 26.44
N SER A 32 14.44 12.17 27.24
CA SER A 32 13.66 11.99 28.46
C SER A 32 12.23 11.56 28.09
N ILE A 33 11.53 10.86 29.01
CA ILE A 33 10.14 10.45 28.78
C ILE A 33 9.29 11.68 28.42
N ASP A 34 9.49 12.81 29.09
CA ASP A 34 8.76 14.05 28.82
C ASP A 34 9.06 14.60 27.42
N ASN A 35 10.34 14.62 27.00
CA ASN A 35 10.70 15.08 25.65
C ASN A 35 10.21 14.13 24.57
N ALA A 36 10.20 12.82 24.84
CA ALA A 36 9.64 11.82 23.94
C ALA A 36 8.12 11.99 23.82
N ALA A 37 7.41 12.19 24.94
CA ALA A 37 5.97 12.42 24.96
C ALA A 37 5.59 13.74 24.25
N GLU A 38 6.34 14.82 24.47
CA GLU A 38 6.11 16.10 23.77
C GLU A 38 6.37 15.96 22.26
N LYS A 39 7.42 15.23 21.87
CA LYS A 39 7.71 14.95 20.47
C LYS A 39 6.64 14.06 19.84
N MET A 40 6.20 13.01 20.54
CA MET A 40 5.09 12.14 20.10
C MET A 40 3.81 12.94 19.94
N LYS A 41 3.48 13.85 20.87
CA LYS A 41 2.32 14.73 20.76
C LYS A 41 2.41 15.66 19.54
N LYS A 42 3.58 16.23 19.26
CA LYS A 42 3.81 17.08 18.07
C LYS A 42 3.79 16.28 16.76
N GLN A 43 4.09 14.98 16.81
CA GLN A 43 4.08 14.05 15.67
C GLN A 43 2.80 13.19 15.63
N ASP A 44 1.85 13.40 16.53
CA ASP A 44 0.55 12.72 16.52
C ASP A 44 -0.37 13.44 15.53
N TYR A 45 -0.07 13.26 14.25
CA TYR A 45 -0.79 13.82 13.12
C TYR A 45 -2.27 13.42 13.12
N ASN A 46 -2.62 12.24 13.64
CA ASN A 46 -4.02 11.81 13.75
C ASN A 46 -4.82 12.70 14.71
N SER A 47 -4.18 13.21 15.76
CA SER A 47 -4.80 14.18 16.68
C SER A 47 -4.89 15.61 16.09
N GLN A 48 -4.18 15.87 14.99
CA GLN A 48 -4.19 17.16 14.28
C GLN A 48 -5.26 17.24 13.20
N ILE A 49 -5.78 16.10 12.72
CA ILE A 49 -6.98 16.06 11.89
C ILE A 49 -8.17 16.34 12.81
N THR A 50 -8.69 17.57 12.78
CA THR A 50 -9.83 18.01 13.58
C THR A 50 -11.11 17.32 13.11
N ALA A 51 -11.46 16.20 13.73
CA ALA A 51 -12.65 15.41 13.43
C ALA A 51 -14.01 16.09 13.81
N GLY A 52 -14.15 17.42 13.82
CA GLY A 52 -15.36 17.99 14.45
C GLY A 52 -15.82 19.40 14.14
N ASN A 53 -15.07 20.25 13.44
CA ASN A 53 -15.55 21.58 13.07
C ASN A 53 -15.20 21.85 11.61
N ALA A 54 -15.67 21.03 10.67
CA ALA A 54 -15.63 21.46 9.28
C ALA A 54 -16.35 22.81 9.21
N THR A 55 -15.65 23.85 8.75
CA THR A 55 -16.26 25.16 8.57
C THR A 55 -17.48 24.98 7.65
N ASP A 56 -18.68 25.15 8.21
CA ASP A 56 -19.93 24.95 7.47
C ASP A 56 -20.02 26.02 6.38
N LEU A 57 -19.75 25.61 5.14
CA LEU A 57 -19.87 26.46 3.98
C LEU A 57 -21.30 27.04 3.90
N SER A 58 -21.39 28.37 3.84
CA SER A 58 -22.70 29.03 3.74
C SER A 58 -23.38 28.69 2.41
N GLN A 59 -24.71 28.86 2.32
CA GLN A 59 -25.41 28.67 1.04
C GLN A 59 -24.90 29.59 -0.09
N ARG A 60 -24.18 30.67 0.25
CA ARG A 60 -23.63 31.63 -0.71
C ARG A 60 -22.39 31.09 -1.43
N THR A 61 -21.60 30.21 -0.81
CA THR A 61 -20.39 29.64 -1.41
C THR A 61 -20.69 28.63 -2.52
N GLN A 62 -21.86 27.98 -2.49
CA GLN A 62 -22.28 26.98 -3.50
C GLN A 62 -22.25 27.53 -4.93
N GLN A 63 -22.47 28.84 -5.11
CA GLN A 63 -22.46 29.48 -6.43
C GLN A 63 -21.04 29.67 -6.99
N TYR A 64 -20.03 29.61 -6.13
CA TYR A 64 -18.62 29.86 -6.46
C TYR A 64 -17.78 28.58 -6.51
N GLN A 65 -18.21 27.50 -5.83
CA GLN A 65 -17.54 26.19 -5.89
C GLN A 65 -17.38 25.65 -7.31
N ALA A 66 -18.25 26.06 -8.25
CA ALA A 66 -18.15 25.68 -9.65
C ALA A 66 -16.85 26.19 -10.33
N GLN A 67 -16.21 27.22 -9.77
CA GLN A 67 -14.95 27.77 -10.29
C GLN A 67 -13.76 26.86 -9.99
N PHE A 68 -13.85 25.98 -8.99
CA PHE A 68 -12.77 25.07 -8.58
C PHE A 68 -12.98 23.62 -9.03
N VAL A 69 -13.91 23.38 -9.96
CA VAL A 69 -14.28 22.01 -10.36
C VAL A 69 -13.12 21.32 -11.07
N ASP A 70 -12.39 22.04 -11.93
CA ASP A 70 -11.30 21.47 -12.70
C ASP A 70 -10.14 21.04 -11.76
N GLU A 71 -9.83 21.87 -10.77
CA GLU A 71 -8.86 21.63 -9.69
C GLU A 71 -9.23 20.39 -8.87
N LEU A 72 -10.49 20.30 -8.45
CA LEU A 72 -10.99 19.17 -7.66
C LEU A 72 -11.08 17.87 -8.50
N GLU A 73 -11.37 17.96 -9.79
CA GLU A 73 -11.32 16.83 -10.72
C GLU A 73 -9.88 16.31 -10.86
N GLU A 74 -8.87 17.18 -10.89
CA GLU A 74 -7.46 16.76 -10.92
C GLU A 74 -7.10 15.91 -9.69
N LEU A 75 -7.58 16.25 -8.49
CA LEU A 75 -7.35 15.45 -7.29
C LEU A 75 -7.87 14.02 -7.45
N GLN A 76 -9.08 13.88 -7.99
CA GLN A 76 -9.67 12.58 -8.24
C GLN A 76 -8.87 11.82 -9.30
N GLU A 77 -8.50 12.47 -10.40
CA GLU A 77 -7.70 11.87 -11.48
C GLU A 77 -6.36 11.32 -10.95
N LYS A 78 -5.60 12.14 -10.20
CA LYS A 78 -4.30 11.70 -9.66
C LYS A 78 -4.43 10.57 -8.64
N ASN A 79 -5.48 10.59 -7.83
CA ASN A 79 -5.77 9.48 -6.93
C ASN A 79 -6.10 8.20 -7.73
N ASP A 80 -6.97 8.29 -8.73
CA ASP A 80 -7.36 7.14 -9.57
C ASP A 80 -6.17 6.58 -10.36
N ASP A 81 -5.32 7.44 -10.91
CA ASP A 81 -4.06 7.05 -11.57
C ASP A 81 -3.15 6.26 -10.64
N TYR A 82 -2.96 6.74 -9.41
CA TYR A 82 -2.15 6.02 -8.42
C TYR A 82 -2.80 4.69 -8.00
N GLN A 83 -4.13 4.64 -7.78
CA GLN A 83 -4.82 3.38 -7.47
C GLN A 83 -4.65 2.36 -8.60
N ASN A 84 -4.68 2.81 -9.86
CA ASN A 84 -4.45 1.97 -11.03
C ASN A 84 -3.01 1.43 -11.06
N ILE A 85 -2.00 2.26 -10.76
CA ILE A 85 -0.60 1.83 -10.64
C ILE A 85 -0.46 0.79 -9.52
N ASN A 86 -0.94 1.11 -8.31
CA ASN A 86 -0.81 0.24 -7.15
C ASN A 86 -1.52 -1.12 -7.37
N THR A 87 -2.68 -1.13 -8.04
CA THR A 87 -3.40 -2.37 -8.40
C THR A 87 -2.57 -3.25 -9.35
N LYS A 88 -1.90 -2.65 -10.34
CA LYS A 88 -1.03 -3.38 -11.27
C LYS A 88 0.17 -3.98 -10.53
N LEU A 89 0.83 -3.19 -9.68
CA LEU A 89 1.98 -3.66 -8.89
C LEU A 89 1.57 -4.74 -7.89
N GLN A 90 0.38 -4.64 -7.29
CA GLN A 90 -0.16 -5.68 -6.41
C GLN A 90 -0.42 -6.99 -7.17
N ALA A 91 -0.98 -6.92 -8.38
CA ALA A 91 -1.17 -8.10 -9.22
C ALA A 91 0.18 -8.74 -9.59
N GLU A 92 1.19 -7.92 -9.88
CA GLU A 92 2.56 -8.37 -10.14
C GLU A 92 3.19 -9.05 -8.90
N MET A 93 3.03 -8.46 -7.72
CA MET A 93 3.49 -9.06 -6.46
C MET A 93 2.84 -10.42 -6.18
N ASN A 94 1.53 -10.55 -6.45
CA ASN A 94 0.82 -11.81 -6.34
C ASN A 94 1.34 -12.86 -7.33
N ALA A 95 1.70 -12.45 -8.55
CA ALA A 95 2.31 -13.33 -9.53
C ALA A 95 3.68 -13.85 -9.06
N TYR A 96 4.54 -12.98 -8.53
CA TYR A 96 5.82 -13.39 -7.93
C TYR A 96 5.63 -14.38 -6.78
N ASN A 97 4.68 -14.12 -5.89
CA ASN A 97 4.36 -15.06 -4.80
C ASN A 97 3.99 -16.45 -5.32
N ASN A 98 3.13 -16.54 -6.33
CA ASN A 98 2.73 -17.81 -6.93
C ASN A 98 3.89 -18.52 -7.64
N LEU A 99 4.73 -17.78 -8.38
CA LEU A 99 5.89 -18.33 -9.06
C LEU A 99 6.93 -18.88 -8.07
N TYR A 100 7.23 -18.15 -7.00
CA TYR A 100 8.16 -18.61 -5.98
C TYR A 100 7.59 -19.75 -5.12
N ASN A 101 6.27 -19.80 -4.91
CA ASN A 101 5.62 -20.95 -4.27
C ASN A 101 5.72 -22.22 -5.14
N PHE A 102 5.50 -22.11 -6.45
CA PHE A 102 5.71 -23.22 -7.38
C PHE A 102 7.18 -23.68 -7.38
N TRP A 103 8.13 -22.75 -7.40
CA TRP A 103 9.55 -23.08 -7.28
C TRP A 103 9.84 -23.85 -5.99
N LEU A 104 9.32 -23.38 -4.85
CA LEU A 104 9.51 -24.06 -3.56
C LEU A 104 8.94 -25.48 -3.57
N LEU A 105 7.74 -25.69 -4.12
CA LEU A 105 7.13 -27.02 -4.25
C LEU A 105 7.98 -27.94 -5.13
N ASN A 106 8.51 -27.42 -6.24
CA ASN A 106 9.39 -28.18 -7.12
C ASN A 106 10.72 -28.57 -6.46
N GLU A 107 11.35 -27.66 -5.71
CA GLU A 107 12.57 -28.00 -4.96
C GLU A 107 12.27 -28.95 -3.78
N SER A 108 11.11 -28.80 -3.13
CA SER A 108 10.67 -29.72 -2.07
C SER A 108 10.44 -31.14 -2.60
N LEU A 109 9.87 -31.28 -3.79
CA LEU A 109 9.74 -32.57 -4.48
C LEU A 109 11.11 -33.22 -4.68
N LYS A 110 12.13 -32.48 -5.17
CA LYS A 110 13.49 -33.01 -5.33
C LYS A 110 14.11 -33.46 -4.00
N VAL A 111 13.87 -32.72 -2.91
CA VAL A 111 14.30 -33.11 -1.57
C VAL A 111 13.64 -34.42 -1.13
N ASN A 112 12.35 -34.60 -1.42
CA ASN A 112 11.60 -35.82 -1.08
C ASN A 112 12.04 -37.01 -1.96
N GLU A 113 12.34 -36.79 -3.25
CA GLU A 113 12.92 -37.82 -4.12
C GLU A 113 14.29 -38.29 -3.61
N GLN A 114 15.13 -37.37 -3.15
CA GLN A 114 16.41 -37.73 -2.51
C GLN A 114 16.21 -38.52 -1.21
N ASN A 115 15.20 -38.17 -0.41
CA ASN A 115 14.84 -38.93 0.80
C ASN A 115 14.43 -40.37 0.47
N VAL A 116 13.69 -40.59 -0.64
CA VAL A 116 13.35 -41.92 -1.13
C VAL A 116 14.61 -42.72 -1.49
N GLU A 117 15.56 -42.12 -2.20
CA GLU A 117 16.80 -42.82 -2.58
C GLU A 117 17.64 -43.20 -1.34
N LEU A 118 17.78 -42.29 -0.37
CA LEU A 118 18.45 -42.60 0.90
C LEU A 118 17.74 -43.71 1.69
N ALA A 119 16.41 -43.69 1.75
CA ALA A 119 15.64 -44.73 2.42
C ALA A 119 15.81 -46.10 1.74
N LYS A 120 15.89 -46.14 0.39
CA LYS A 120 16.15 -47.37 -0.36
C LYS A 120 17.56 -47.89 -0.09
N ASP A 121 18.56 -47.03 -0.04
CA ASP A 121 19.94 -47.42 0.27
C ASP A 121 20.03 -48.02 1.68
N GLU A 122 19.40 -47.39 2.66
CA GLU A 122 19.29 -47.91 4.03
C GLU A 122 18.60 -49.28 4.06
N TYR A 123 17.51 -49.46 3.30
CA TYR A 123 16.83 -50.76 3.16
C TYR A 123 17.76 -51.84 2.58
N GLN A 124 18.56 -51.52 1.57
CA GLN A 124 19.54 -52.47 1.01
C GLN A 124 20.62 -52.87 2.02
N VAL A 125 21.10 -51.92 2.83
CA VAL A 125 22.04 -52.20 3.92
C VAL A 125 21.41 -53.15 4.95
N VAL A 126 20.17 -52.89 5.36
CA VAL A 126 19.41 -53.74 6.30
C VAL A 126 19.23 -55.15 5.74
N LEU A 127 18.84 -55.30 4.46
CA LEU A 127 18.75 -56.60 3.78
C LEU A 127 20.09 -57.35 3.76
N SER A 128 21.20 -56.65 3.50
CA SER A 128 22.55 -57.23 3.54
C SER A 128 22.96 -57.68 4.94
N LYS A 129 22.63 -56.90 5.98
CA LYS A 129 22.83 -57.29 7.39
C LYS A 129 21.93 -58.48 7.75
N ARG A 130 20.71 -58.57 7.21
CA ARG A 130 19.77 -59.67 7.46
C ARG A 130 20.30 -60.99 6.92
N LYS A 131 20.83 -61.00 5.69
CA LYS A 131 21.47 -62.17 5.07
C LYS A 131 22.66 -62.71 5.89
N ARG A 132 23.30 -61.85 6.67
CA ARG A 132 24.40 -62.20 7.59
C ARG A 132 23.93 -62.58 8.99
N GLY A 133 22.61 -62.56 9.25
CA GLY A 133 22.03 -62.85 10.56
C GLY A 133 22.26 -61.74 11.61
N ILE A 134 22.61 -60.53 11.20
CA ILE A 134 22.95 -59.41 12.09
C ILE A 134 21.70 -58.66 12.56
N VAL A 135 20.70 -58.51 11.69
CA VAL A 135 19.43 -57.82 11.97
C VAL A 135 18.24 -58.77 11.90
N SER A 136 17.15 -58.38 12.53
CA SER A 136 15.88 -59.13 12.58
C SER A 136 14.98 -58.91 11.35
N ASP A 137 13.99 -59.79 11.14
CA ASP A 137 12.95 -59.55 10.12
C ASP A 137 12.11 -58.31 10.42
N MET A 138 11.95 -57.96 11.71
CA MET A 138 11.23 -56.76 12.12
C MET A 138 11.94 -55.49 11.66
N GLU A 139 13.27 -55.43 11.75
CA GLU A 139 14.06 -54.29 11.24
C GLU A 139 13.98 -54.17 9.72
N VAL A 140 13.95 -55.31 9.01
CA VAL A 140 13.70 -55.32 7.55
C VAL A 140 12.33 -54.73 7.22
N LEU A 141 11.29 -55.17 7.93
CA LEU A 141 9.93 -54.66 7.75
C LEU A 141 9.85 -53.15 8.07
N GLN A 142 10.50 -52.69 9.14
CA GLN A 142 10.57 -51.27 9.46
C GLN A 142 11.23 -50.49 8.33
N ALA A 143 12.39 -50.95 7.85
CA ALA A 143 13.08 -50.31 6.73
C ALA A 143 12.22 -50.22 5.45
N GLU A 144 11.45 -51.28 5.15
CA GLU A 144 10.50 -51.28 4.03
C GLU A 144 9.37 -50.27 4.23
N ILE A 145 8.80 -50.18 5.44
CA ILE A 145 7.78 -49.16 5.78
C ILE A 145 8.34 -47.75 5.56
N LYS A 146 9.61 -47.48 5.91
CA LYS A 146 10.25 -46.17 5.70
C LYS A 146 10.34 -45.81 4.22
N VAL A 147 10.71 -46.77 3.36
CA VAL A 147 10.73 -46.57 1.91
C VAL A 147 9.33 -46.24 1.40
N ASN A 148 8.32 -47.01 1.82
CA ASN A 148 6.94 -46.80 1.39
C ASN A 148 6.39 -45.43 1.84
N ASN A 149 6.69 -44.99 3.06
CA ASN A 149 6.31 -43.67 3.56
C ASN A 149 6.97 -42.56 2.73
N ALA A 150 8.28 -42.66 2.45
CA ALA A 150 8.97 -41.68 1.63
C ALA A 150 8.40 -41.62 0.19
N ILE A 151 8.01 -42.77 -0.38
CA ILE A 151 7.33 -42.81 -1.70
C ILE A 151 5.99 -42.10 -1.64
N ALA A 152 5.19 -42.33 -0.58
CA ALA A 152 3.91 -41.65 -0.41
C ALA A 152 4.07 -40.12 -0.33
N GLU A 153 5.07 -39.63 0.43
CA GLU A 153 5.39 -38.19 0.49
C GLU A 153 5.75 -37.58 -0.88
N VAL A 154 6.46 -38.33 -1.72
CA VAL A 154 6.76 -37.91 -3.10
C VAL A 154 5.49 -37.79 -3.94
N GLU A 155 4.58 -38.76 -3.85
CA GLU A 155 3.31 -38.72 -4.58
C GLU A 155 2.42 -37.55 -4.13
N ASP A 156 2.33 -37.29 -2.83
CA ASP A 156 1.63 -36.12 -2.28
C ASP A 156 2.26 -34.80 -2.79
N SER A 157 3.60 -34.75 -2.83
CA SER A 157 4.33 -33.57 -3.33
C SER A 157 4.10 -33.33 -4.81
N LYS A 158 4.01 -34.40 -5.63
CA LYS A 158 3.67 -34.30 -7.05
C LYS A 158 2.25 -33.78 -7.24
N ALA A 159 1.29 -34.26 -6.45
CA ALA A 159 -0.09 -33.78 -6.52
C ALA A 159 -0.18 -32.27 -6.20
N ASN A 160 0.49 -31.82 -5.13
CA ASN A 160 0.55 -30.40 -4.76
C ASN A 160 1.22 -29.53 -5.85
N LEU A 161 2.31 -30.02 -6.44
CA LEU A 161 2.99 -29.32 -7.53
C LEU A 161 2.10 -29.22 -8.77
N GLN A 162 1.38 -30.29 -9.11
CA GLN A 162 0.44 -30.33 -10.24
C GLN A 162 -0.74 -29.37 -10.03
N GLU A 163 -1.28 -29.28 -8.81
CA GLU A 163 -2.33 -28.32 -8.48
C GLU A 163 -1.86 -26.88 -8.69
N MET A 164 -0.68 -26.54 -8.17
CA MET A 164 -0.06 -25.22 -8.38
C MET A 164 0.21 -24.94 -9.86
N GLN A 165 0.65 -25.94 -10.62
CA GLN A 165 0.87 -25.84 -12.07
C GLN A 165 -0.42 -25.47 -12.81
N VAL A 166 -1.54 -26.14 -12.48
CA VAL A 166 -2.86 -25.86 -13.07
C VAL A 166 -3.28 -24.42 -12.76
N MET A 167 -3.12 -23.96 -11.52
CA MET A 167 -3.44 -22.59 -11.12
C MET A 167 -2.59 -21.54 -11.87
N LEU A 168 -1.28 -21.80 -12.01
CA LEU A 168 -0.39 -20.92 -12.77
C LEU A 168 -0.72 -20.91 -14.26
N ASN A 169 -1.01 -22.06 -14.87
CA ASN A 169 -1.40 -22.13 -16.28
C ASN A 169 -2.67 -21.34 -16.56
N GLN A 170 -3.67 -21.42 -15.67
CA GLN A 170 -4.88 -20.61 -15.78
C GLN A 170 -4.57 -19.11 -15.70
N SER A 171 -3.72 -18.71 -14.75
CA SER A 171 -3.30 -17.32 -14.57
C SER A 171 -2.51 -16.77 -15.77
N LEU A 172 -1.68 -17.62 -16.39
CA LEU A 172 -0.88 -17.30 -17.58
C LEU A 172 -1.65 -17.47 -18.90
N LYS A 173 -2.90 -17.92 -18.85
CA LYS A 173 -3.74 -18.26 -20.02
C LYS A 173 -3.11 -19.33 -20.93
N ASN A 174 -2.32 -20.24 -20.34
CA ASN A 174 -1.80 -21.43 -21.00
C ASN A 174 -2.82 -22.58 -20.94
N PRO A 175 -2.71 -23.60 -21.82
CA PRO A 175 -3.44 -24.86 -21.64
C PRO A 175 -3.23 -25.45 -20.24
N ILE A 176 -4.30 -25.93 -19.61
CA ILE A 176 -4.32 -26.40 -18.21
C ILE A 176 -3.23 -27.44 -17.92
N LEU A 177 -3.01 -28.36 -18.86
CA LEU A 177 -2.06 -29.47 -18.73
C LEU A 177 -0.70 -29.20 -19.38
N GLN A 178 -0.40 -27.95 -19.75
CA GLN A 178 0.93 -27.62 -20.30
C GLN A 178 1.99 -27.68 -19.20
N ASP A 179 3.12 -28.31 -19.50
CA ASP A 179 4.27 -28.31 -18.59
C ASP A 179 4.88 -26.91 -18.48
N LEU A 180 4.95 -26.42 -17.24
CA LEU A 180 5.59 -25.14 -16.91
C LEU A 180 7.08 -25.37 -16.66
N GLN A 181 7.91 -25.03 -17.65
CA GLN A 181 9.36 -25.02 -17.49
C GLN A 181 9.82 -23.66 -16.97
N LEU A 182 9.79 -23.50 -15.65
CA LEU A 182 10.38 -22.33 -14.99
C LEU A 182 11.87 -22.59 -14.73
N GLN A 183 12.72 -21.68 -15.18
CA GLN A 183 14.13 -21.73 -14.81
C GLN A 183 14.26 -21.49 -13.30
N SER A 184 15.02 -22.35 -12.62
CA SER A 184 15.29 -22.16 -11.19
C SER A 184 15.93 -20.77 -10.99
N PRO A 185 15.32 -19.90 -10.16
CA PRO A 185 15.87 -18.58 -9.89
C PRO A 185 17.24 -18.71 -9.23
N LYS A 186 18.17 -17.83 -9.62
CA LYS A 186 19.48 -17.75 -8.98
C LYS A 186 19.33 -17.00 -7.65
N PHE A 187 19.46 -17.73 -6.54
CA PHE A 187 19.50 -17.12 -5.22
C PHE A 187 20.77 -16.27 -5.08
N ASN A 188 20.60 -14.97 -4.84
CA ASN A 188 21.69 -14.05 -4.58
C ASN A 188 21.23 -13.01 -3.55
N LEU A 189 22.05 -12.83 -2.52
CA LEU A 189 21.86 -11.76 -1.55
C LEU A 189 22.09 -10.40 -2.21
N LEU A 190 21.24 -9.43 -1.89
CA LEU A 190 21.46 -8.04 -2.22
C LEU A 190 22.64 -7.50 -1.40
N ASP A 191 23.39 -6.58 -2.00
CA ASP A 191 24.37 -5.78 -1.27
C ASP A 191 23.65 -4.93 -0.20
N PRO A 192 24.07 -4.97 1.08
CA PRO A 192 23.49 -4.14 2.15
C PRO A 192 23.37 -2.66 1.80
N ALA A 193 24.28 -2.13 0.98
CA ALA A 193 24.23 -0.74 0.55
C ALA A 193 22.99 -0.41 -0.31
N LYS A 194 22.37 -1.41 -0.95
CA LYS A 194 21.18 -1.25 -1.81
C LYS A 194 19.87 -1.15 -1.04
N TYR A 195 19.83 -1.69 0.18
CA TYR A 195 18.62 -1.70 1.01
C TYR A 195 18.80 -0.92 2.33
N ASN A 196 19.80 -0.05 2.40
CA ASN A 196 20.01 0.81 3.56
C ASN A 196 18.84 1.81 3.74
N ALA A 197 18.19 1.79 4.90
CA ALA A 197 16.94 2.52 5.09
C ALA A 197 17.08 4.02 4.88
N LYS A 198 18.15 4.66 5.37
CA LYS A 198 18.37 6.11 5.22
C LYS A 198 18.41 6.51 3.74
N LYS A 199 19.20 5.79 2.93
CA LYS A 199 19.29 6.04 1.48
C LYS A 199 17.97 5.79 0.77
N ILE A 200 17.27 4.70 1.10
CA ILE A 200 15.97 4.41 0.50
C ILE A 200 14.97 5.50 0.86
N THR A 201 14.91 5.92 2.12
CA THR A 201 14.00 6.98 2.59
C THR A 201 14.24 8.26 1.81
N GLU A 202 15.50 8.69 1.64
CA GLU A 202 15.84 9.86 0.82
C GLU A 202 15.39 9.72 -0.65
N GLU A 203 15.54 8.52 -1.22
CA GLU A 203 15.10 8.20 -2.59
C GLU A 203 13.57 8.27 -2.71
N VAL A 204 12.83 7.53 -1.87
CA VAL A 204 11.37 7.43 -1.97
C VAL A 204 10.65 8.73 -1.57
N LEU A 205 11.18 9.50 -0.61
CA LEU A 205 10.56 10.78 -0.25
C LEU A 205 10.67 11.84 -1.35
N LYS A 206 11.56 11.63 -2.33
CA LYS A 206 11.76 12.58 -3.43
C LYS A 206 10.70 12.44 -4.52
N ASP A 207 10.39 11.22 -4.96
CA ASP A 207 9.59 10.99 -6.17
C ASP A 207 8.76 9.70 -6.15
N HIS A 208 8.53 9.10 -4.98
CA HIS A 208 7.72 7.87 -4.92
C HIS A 208 6.29 8.14 -5.42
N PRO A 209 5.76 7.34 -6.38
CA PRO A 209 4.47 7.61 -7.02
C PRO A 209 3.28 7.77 -6.07
N SER A 210 3.32 7.09 -4.91
CA SER A 210 2.27 7.22 -3.90
C SER A 210 2.19 8.59 -3.22
N LEU A 211 3.19 9.46 -3.37
CA LEU A 211 3.16 10.84 -2.88
C LEU A 211 2.43 11.78 -3.84
N ILE A 212 2.27 11.40 -5.11
CA ILE A 212 1.66 12.26 -6.14
C ILE A 212 0.27 12.77 -5.71
N PRO A 213 -0.69 11.91 -5.29
CA PRO A 213 -2.02 12.38 -4.91
C PRO A 213 -2.00 13.39 -3.74
N PHE A 214 -1.10 13.20 -2.77
CA PHE A 214 -0.99 14.08 -1.60
C PHE A 214 -0.30 15.40 -1.92
N ASN A 215 0.74 15.37 -2.77
CA ASN A 215 1.39 16.59 -3.24
C ASN A 215 0.44 17.42 -4.11
N THR A 216 -0.32 16.76 -5.00
CA THR A 216 -1.36 17.42 -5.79
C THR A 216 -2.42 18.01 -4.86
N MET A 217 -2.92 17.27 -3.86
CA MET A 217 -3.87 17.80 -2.86
C MET A 217 -3.38 19.09 -2.18
N VAL A 218 -2.13 19.11 -1.72
CA VAL A 218 -1.53 20.30 -1.12
C VAL A 218 -1.43 21.44 -2.13
N SER A 219 -0.94 21.19 -3.35
CA SER A 219 -0.82 22.22 -4.39
C SER A 219 -2.17 22.79 -4.78
N THR A 220 -3.14 21.93 -5.06
CA THR A 220 -4.47 22.32 -5.51
C THR A 220 -5.22 23.13 -4.46
N TYR A 221 -5.14 22.80 -3.18
CA TYR A 221 -5.77 23.63 -2.15
C TYR A 221 -5.03 24.96 -1.92
N ASP A 222 -3.72 25.01 -2.14
CA ASP A 222 -2.95 26.26 -2.16
C ASP A 222 -3.39 27.16 -3.34
N ASP A 223 -3.54 26.56 -4.54
CA ASP A 223 -4.01 27.25 -5.74
C ASP A 223 -5.46 27.77 -5.58
N ILE A 224 -6.36 26.94 -5.04
CA ILE A 224 -7.75 27.35 -4.74
C ILE A 224 -7.79 28.48 -3.71
N LEU A 225 -6.90 28.50 -2.73
CA LEU A 225 -6.85 29.59 -1.74
C LEU A 225 -6.45 30.92 -2.39
N ASP A 226 -5.45 30.90 -3.28
CA ASP A 226 -5.05 32.08 -4.03
C ASP A 226 -6.20 32.60 -4.92
N ASP A 227 -6.95 31.70 -5.57
CA ASP A 227 -8.09 32.07 -6.43
C ASP A 227 -9.34 32.50 -5.64
N ALA A 228 -9.54 31.97 -4.44
CA ALA A 228 -10.67 32.33 -3.57
C ALA A 228 -10.60 33.78 -3.06
N GLU A 229 -9.45 34.45 -3.14
CA GLU A 229 -9.30 35.86 -2.78
C GLU A 229 -9.96 36.84 -3.78
N ASP A 230 -10.23 36.42 -5.02
CA ASP A 230 -10.80 37.28 -6.07
C ASP A 230 -11.86 36.56 -6.92
N LEU A 231 -12.98 36.21 -6.27
CA LEU A 231 -14.07 35.52 -6.94
C LEU A 231 -14.77 36.41 -7.98
N GLU A 232 -15.21 35.82 -9.10
CA GLU A 232 -16.07 36.53 -10.06
C GLU A 232 -17.51 36.59 -9.56
N VAL A 233 -18.17 37.76 -9.62
CA VAL A 233 -19.59 37.87 -9.27
C VAL A 233 -20.44 37.11 -10.30
N PRO A 234 -21.23 36.09 -9.91
CA PRO A 234 -22.01 35.32 -10.86
C PRO A 234 -23.01 36.22 -11.60
N GLY A 235 -22.87 36.29 -12.93
CA GLY A 235 -23.71 37.14 -13.76
C GLY A 235 -23.39 38.64 -13.67
N GLU A 236 -22.15 39.01 -13.32
CA GLU A 236 -21.67 40.40 -13.28
C GLU A 236 -22.10 41.20 -14.54
N ASP A 237 -21.85 40.65 -15.72
CA ASP A 237 -22.25 41.24 -17.01
C ASP A 237 -23.77 41.56 -17.08
N GLN A 238 -24.61 40.73 -16.46
CA GLN A 238 -26.06 40.94 -16.44
C GLN A 238 -26.42 42.12 -15.54
N TYR A 239 -25.77 42.24 -14.38
CA TYR A 239 -25.96 43.37 -13.48
C TYR A 239 -25.46 44.67 -14.11
N GLU A 240 -24.26 44.67 -14.69
CA GLU A 240 -23.70 45.84 -15.37
C GLU A 240 -24.56 46.25 -16.57
N GLY A 241 -25.09 45.29 -17.32
CA GLY A 241 -26.03 45.54 -18.41
C GLY A 241 -27.35 46.15 -17.95
N GLN A 242 -27.93 45.63 -16.85
CA GLN A 242 -29.17 46.17 -16.26
C GLN A 242 -28.97 47.59 -15.74
N ILE A 243 -27.87 47.85 -15.05
CA ILE A 243 -27.51 49.19 -14.55
C ILE A 243 -27.32 50.14 -15.72
N SER A 244 -26.56 49.75 -16.74
CA SER A 244 -26.31 50.59 -17.93
C SER A 244 -27.62 50.93 -18.67
N GLN A 245 -28.52 49.97 -18.83
CA GLN A 245 -29.83 50.22 -19.45
C GLN A 245 -30.69 51.14 -18.59
N ALA A 246 -30.75 50.93 -17.28
CA ALA A 246 -31.51 51.79 -16.37
C ALA A 246 -30.96 53.22 -16.32
N GLN A 247 -29.63 53.40 -16.39
CA GLN A 247 -28.99 54.71 -16.50
C GLN A 247 -29.40 55.44 -17.78
N LYS A 248 -29.43 54.71 -18.90
CA LYS A 248 -29.89 55.24 -20.19
C LYS A 248 -31.36 55.67 -20.13
N ASP A 249 -32.23 54.86 -19.54
CA ASP A 249 -33.65 55.18 -19.39
C ASP A 249 -33.86 56.44 -18.53
N VAL A 250 -33.11 56.57 -17.43
CA VAL A 250 -33.09 57.78 -16.60
C VAL A 250 -32.67 59.00 -17.42
N GLN A 251 -31.60 58.88 -18.21
CA GLN A 251 -31.09 59.97 -19.04
C GLN A 251 -32.11 60.39 -20.12
N GLU A 252 -32.70 59.44 -20.84
CA GLU A 252 -33.67 59.73 -21.90
C GLU A 252 -34.93 60.44 -21.36
N VAL A 253 -35.45 59.99 -20.21
CA VAL A 253 -36.62 60.63 -19.58
C VAL A 253 -36.25 62.01 -19.02
N GLN A 254 -35.06 62.16 -18.45
CA GLN A 254 -34.54 63.44 -17.97
C GLN A 254 -34.38 64.44 -19.11
N GLU A 255 -33.79 64.04 -20.24
CA GLU A 255 -33.64 64.89 -21.43
C GLU A 255 -34.99 65.33 -22.00
N LYS A 256 -35.98 64.41 -22.08
CA LYS A 256 -37.35 64.75 -22.49
C LYS A 256 -38.01 65.74 -21.53
N LEU A 257 -37.84 65.54 -20.23
CA LEU A 257 -38.39 66.43 -19.20
C LEU A 257 -37.75 67.83 -19.27
N ASP A 258 -36.44 67.89 -19.47
CA ASP A 258 -35.71 69.16 -19.58
C ASP A 258 -36.04 69.90 -20.88
N ALA A 259 -36.19 69.16 -22.00
CA ALA A 259 -36.64 69.73 -23.26
C ALA A 259 -38.07 70.30 -23.16
N GLU A 260 -38.98 69.62 -22.45
CA GLU A 260 -40.34 70.12 -22.22
C GLU A 260 -40.33 71.38 -21.34
N LYS A 261 -39.52 71.40 -20.28
CA LYS A 261 -39.35 72.56 -19.38
C LYS A 261 -38.63 73.74 -20.03
N ALA A 262 -37.82 73.50 -21.05
CA ALA A 262 -37.11 74.55 -21.79
C ALA A 262 -38.01 75.30 -22.79
N LYS A 263 -39.21 74.80 -23.09
CA LYS A 263 -40.19 75.51 -23.93
C LYS A 263 -40.69 76.79 -23.24
N PRO A 264 -41.09 77.82 -24.00
CA PRO A 264 -41.79 78.99 -23.45
C PRO A 264 -42.98 78.56 -22.58
N ILE A 265 -43.23 79.25 -21.46
CA ILE A 265 -44.25 78.87 -20.45
C ILE A 265 -45.64 78.63 -21.06
N GLU A 266 -46.01 79.39 -22.10
CA GLU A 266 -47.28 79.29 -22.82
C GLU A 266 -47.39 78.02 -23.71
N GLN A 267 -46.27 77.34 -23.95
CA GLN A 267 -46.13 76.14 -24.79
C GLN A 267 -45.77 74.89 -23.99
N GLN A 268 -45.55 75.02 -22.68
CA GLN A 268 -45.36 73.87 -21.79
C GLN A 268 -46.70 73.18 -21.58
N ASP A 269 -46.73 71.85 -21.68
CA ASP A 269 -47.89 71.06 -21.28
C ASP A 269 -47.69 70.52 -19.85
N PRO A 270 -48.42 71.04 -18.85
CA PRO A 270 -48.30 70.59 -17.46
C PRO A 270 -48.59 69.09 -17.29
N ALA A 271 -49.46 68.50 -18.12
CA ALA A 271 -49.77 67.08 -18.06
C ALA A 271 -48.58 66.24 -18.56
N VAL A 272 -47.87 66.71 -19.59
CA VAL A 272 -46.64 66.06 -20.10
C VAL A 272 -45.51 66.17 -19.08
N ILE A 273 -45.34 67.34 -18.45
CA ILE A 273 -44.35 67.54 -17.39
C ILE A 273 -44.63 66.62 -16.19
N ALA A 274 -45.89 66.53 -15.75
CA ALA A 274 -46.28 65.65 -14.65
C ALA A 274 -45.99 64.17 -14.97
N LYS A 275 -46.35 63.72 -16.18
CA LYS A 275 -46.10 62.35 -16.64
C LYS A 275 -44.60 62.04 -16.75
N LEU A 276 -43.81 62.90 -17.36
CA LEU A 276 -42.35 62.71 -17.47
C LEU A 276 -41.65 62.77 -16.10
N THR A 277 -42.19 63.54 -15.15
CA THR A 277 -41.68 63.55 -13.77
C THR A 277 -41.96 62.23 -13.06
N GLU A 278 -43.14 61.64 -13.27
CA GLU A 278 -43.50 60.31 -12.76
C GLU A 278 -42.64 59.21 -13.41
N GLU A 279 -42.50 59.22 -14.74
CA GLU A 279 -41.64 58.29 -15.50
C GLU A 279 -40.18 58.38 -15.03
N LEU A 280 -39.68 59.59 -14.77
CA LEU A 280 -38.32 59.78 -14.25
C LEU A 280 -38.16 59.18 -12.85
N GLY A 281 -39.20 59.31 -12.01
CA GLY A 281 -39.24 58.69 -10.68
C GLY A 281 -39.17 57.16 -10.76
N ILE A 282 -39.92 56.55 -11.68
CA ILE A 282 -39.90 55.11 -11.93
C ILE A 282 -38.53 54.67 -12.45
N ALA A 283 -37.97 55.36 -13.46
CA ALA A 283 -36.67 55.03 -14.03
C ALA A 283 -35.55 55.12 -12.98
N LYS A 284 -35.55 56.16 -12.14
CA LYS A 284 -34.60 56.28 -11.01
C LYS A 284 -34.78 55.18 -9.97
N GLY A 285 -36.02 54.77 -9.71
CA GLY A 285 -36.33 53.64 -8.82
C GLY A 285 -35.79 52.31 -9.37
N LEU A 286 -35.91 52.08 -10.67
CA LEU A 286 -35.36 50.88 -11.34
C LEU A 286 -33.83 50.87 -11.32
N LEU A 287 -33.19 52.01 -11.59
CA LEU A 287 -31.73 52.15 -11.47
C LEU A 287 -31.26 51.85 -10.05
N GLY A 288 -31.88 52.47 -9.04
CA GLY A 288 -31.53 52.21 -7.64
C GLY A 288 -31.75 50.75 -7.22
N ALA A 289 -32.77 50.07 -7.77
CA ALA A 289 -32.99 48.65 -7.53
C ALA A 289 -31.90 47.77 -8.17
N ALA A 290 -31.48 48.07 -9.41
CA ALA A 290 -30.41 47.36 -10.10
C ALA A 290 -29.05 47.55 -9.41
N GLU A 291 -28.71 48.78 -9.02
CA GLU A 291 -27.50 49.10 -8.25
C GLU A 291 -27.50 48.40 -6.89
N ALA A 292 -28.64 48.37 -6.20
CA ALA A 292 -28.78 47.67 -4.92
C ALA A 292 -28.62 46.15 -5.06
N GLN A 293 -29.17 45.55 -6.12
CA GLN A 293 -29.01 44.12 -6.40
C GLN A 293 -27.55 43.75 -6.67
N TYR A 294 -26.85 44.53 -7.49
CA TYR A 294 -25.43 44.30 -7.76
C TYR A 294 -24.56 44.52 -6.51
N SER A 295 -24.86 45.54 -5.70
CA SER A 295 -24.18 45.76 -4.43
C SER A 295 -24.39 44.61 -3.43
N GLU A 296 -25.60 44.03 -3.36
CA GLU A 296 -25.87 42.86 -2.52
C GLU A 296 -25.17 41.61 -3.06
N ALA A 297 -25.06 41.46 -4.38
CA ALA A 297 -24.28 40.39 -5.01
C ALA A 297 -22.79 40.49 -4.65
N LYS A 298 -22.18 41.69 -4.74
CA LYS A 298 -20.79 41.93 -4.30
C LYS A 298 -20.57 41.66 -2.82
N LYS A 299 -21.52 42.05 -1.97
CA LYS A 299 -21.45 41.72 -0.54
C LYS A 299 -21.55 40.21 -0.32
N GLY A 300 -22.44 39.54 -1.06
CA GLY A 300 -22.58 38.09 -1.05
C GLY A 300 -21.31 37.38 -1.48
N ARG A 301 -20.61 37.92 -2.48
CA ARG A 301 -19.28 37.49 -2.90
C ARG A 301 -18.26 37.61 -1.78
N GLY A 302 -18.13 38.79 -1.16
CA GLY A 302 -17.15 38.98 -0.08
C GLY A 302 -17.34 38.05 1.12
N ILE A 303 -18.59 37.72 1.45
CA ILE A 303 -18.88 36.69 2.47
C ILE A 303 -18.47 35.30 1.99
N ALA A 304 -18.72 34.99 0.72
CA ALA A 304 -18.33 33.70 0.15
C ALA A 304 -16.80 33.55 0.04
N GLU A 305 -16.06 34.61 -0.29
CA GLU A 305 -14.59 34.66 -0.27
C GLU A 305 -14.07 34.29 1.13
N GLU A 306 -14.56 34.98 2.18
CA GLU A 306 -14.17 34.72 3.57
C GLU A 306 -14.47 33.27 3.99
N ASP A 307 -15.68 32.78 3.74
CA ASP A 307 -16.10 31.41 4.07
C ASP A 307 -15.25 30.35 3.33
N LEU A 308 -14.92 30.59 2.04
CA LEU A 308 -14.14 29.65 1.22
C LEU A 308 -12.66 29.64 1.64
N ILE A 309 -12.09 30.81 1.93
CA ILE A 309 -10.72 30.92 2.44
C ILE A 309 -10.58 30.16 3.75
N ASP A 310 -11.47 30.39 4.71
CA ASP A 310 -11.44 29.69 6.00
C ASP A 310 -11.54 28.16 5.81
N TYR A 311 -12.46 27.72 4.95
CA TYR A 311 -12.64 26.30 4.63
C TYR A 311 -11.39 25.66 3.98
N TYR A 312 -10.84 26.29 2.93
CA TYR A 312 -9.70 25.71 2.22
C TYR A 312 -8.37 25.83 2.98
N ILE A 313 -8.25 26.75 3.95
CA ILE A 313 -7.13 26.74 4.91
C ILE A 313 -7.16 25.46 5.73
N GLU A 314 -8.33 25.06 6.23
CA GLU A 314 -8.49 23.81 6.99
C GLU A 314 -8.19 22.57 6.12
N GLU A 315 -8.70 22.54 4.89
CA GLU A 315 -8.42 21.44 3.94
C GLU A 315 -6.94 21.36 3.55
N LEU A 316 -6.26 22.50 3.34
CA LEU A 316 -4.83 22.56 3.06
C LEU A 316 -4.00 22.04 4.24
N ASP A 317 -4.35 22.45 5.46
CA ASP A 317 -3.68 21.95 6.66
C ASP A 317 -3.89 20.44 6.84
N GLU A 318 -5.11 19.94 6.61
CA GLU A 318 -5.37 18.50 6.63
C GLU A 318 -4.60 17.75 5.54
N ALA A 319 -4.53 18.29 4.32
CA ALA A 319 -3.76 17.72 3.22
C ALA A 319 -2.27 17.61 3.55
N LYS A 320 -1.68 18.66 4.15
CA LYS A 320 -0.29 18.66 4.64
C LYS A 320 -0.08 17.59 5.70
N VAL A 321 -1.00 17.45 6.65
CA VAL A 321 -0.95 16.41 7.68
C VAL A 321 -0.99 15.01 7.04
N ARG A 322 -1.89 14.77 6.09
CA ARG A 322 -1.97 13.50 5.34
C ARG A 322 -0.70 13.20 4.55
N LEU A 323 -0.10 14.22 3.91
CA LEU A 323 1.18 14.10 3.23
C LEU A 323 2.29 13.67 4.21
N TYR A 324 2.42 14.32 5.37
CA TYR A 324 3.43 13.97 6.38
C TYR A 324 3.23 12.56 6.93
N GLN A 325 1.99 12.14 7.22
CA GLN A 325 1.69 10.78 7.65
C GLN A 325 2.13 9.74 6.60
N HIS A 326 1.91 10.05 5.32
CA HIS A 326 2.28 9.15 4.23
C HIS A 326 3.80 9.10 4.02
N GLN A 327 4.50 10.22 4.17
CA GLN A 327 5.97 10.27 4.20
C GLN A 327 6.56 9.45 5.35
N ASP A 328 6.00 9.58 6.57
CA ASP A 328 6.40 8.79 7.73
C ASP A 328 6.19 7.28 7.49
N ARG A 329 5.10 6.91 6.81
CA ARG A 329 4.84 5.52 6.41
C ARG A 329 5.89 5.01 5.42
N LEU A 330 6.28 5.79 4.42
CA LEU A 330 7.35 5.43 3.47
C LEU A 330 8.71 5.26 4.18
N GLN A 331 8.99 6.14 5.15
CA GLN A 331 10.17 6.01 5.99
C GLN A 331 10.12 4.70 6.79
N LEU A 332 9.02 4.42 7.50
CA LEU A 332 8.86 3.19 8.27
C LEU A 332 9.03 1.93 7.40
N LEU A 333 8.45 1.93 6.21
CA LEU A 333 8.62 0.84 5.23
C LEU A 333 10.08 0.64 4.82
N SER A 334 10.82 1.73 4.61
CA SER A 334 12.26 1.67 4.30
C SER A 334 13.05 0.95 5.40
N TYR A 335 12.79 1.29 6.67
CA TYR A 335 13.40 0.62 7.83
C TYR A 335 12.92 -0.81 8.01
N HIS A 336 11.66 -1.09 7.69
CA HIS A 336 11.10 -2.44 7.71
C HIS A 336 11.84 -3.33 6.70
N TYR A 337 12.01 -2.90 5.45
CA TYR A 337 12.74 -3.65 4.43
C TYR A 337 14.19 -3.92 4.85
N GLU A 338 14.93 -2.91 5.37
CA GLU A 338 16.29 -3.12 5.86
C GLU A 338 16.35 -4.21 6.95
N THR A 339 15.42 -4.14 7.91
CA THR A 339 15.32 -5.11 9.00
C THR A 339 15.01 -6.51 8.48
N GLN A 340 14.04 -6.65 7.57
CA GLN A 340 13.66 -7.94 7.00
C GLN A 340 14.77 -8.56 6.15
N PHE A 341 15.49 -7.76 5.35
CA PHE A 341 16.62 -8.27 4.57
C PHE A 341 17.74 -8.79 5.46
N ASN A 342 18.08 -8.06 6.52
CA ASN A 342 19.10 -8.50 7.49
C ASN A 342 18.64 -9.77 8.22
N LEU A 343 17.40 -9.82 8.70
CA LEU A 343 16.84 -11.00 9.37
C LEU A 343 16.87 -12.24 8.47
N LEU A 344 16.41 -12.14 7.23
CA LEU A 344 16.35 -13.27 6.31
C LEU A 344 17.74 -13.70 5.82
N LYS A 345 18.69 -12.76 5.71
CA LYS A 345 20.10 -13.06 5.48
C LYS A 345 20.65 -13.92 6.63
N ASP A 346 20.53 -13.45 7.87
CA ASP A 346 21.06 -14.16 9.04
C ASP A 346 20.39 -15.53 9.22
N LYS A 347 19.07 -15.64 8.99
CA LYS A 347 18.35 -16.91 8.98
C LYS A 347 18.87 -17.86 7.88
N THR A 348 19.17 -17.34 6.70
CA THR A 348 19.71 -18.16 5.60
C THR A 348 21.07 -18.73 5.99
N GLU A 349 21.98 -17.90 6.49
CA GLU A 349 23.31 -18.34 6.95
C GLU A 349 23.21 -19.37 8.08
N LEU A 350 22.34 -19.15 9.06
CA LEU A 350 22.08 -20.09 10.15
C LEU A 350 21.56 -21.45 9.64
N TYR A 351 20.61 -21.45 8.71
CA TYR A 351 20.04 -22.69 8.18
C TYR A 351 21.01 -23.42 7.23
N GLU A 352 21.90 -22.70 6.55
CA GLU A 352 23.01 -23.31 5.79
C GLU A 352 23.99 -24.03 6.73
N GLU A 353 24.43 -23.37 7.80
CA GLU A 353 25.31 -23.98 8.81
C GLU A 353 24.64 -25.18 9.50
N ASN A 354 23.36 -25.04 9.87
CA ASN A 354 22.60 -26.13 10.47
C ASN A 354 22.49 -27.33 9.52
N LEU A 355 22.20 -27.08 8.24
CA LEU A 355 22.12 -28.14 7.24
C LEU A 355 23.45 -28.91 7.10
N GLU A 356 24.58 -28.20 7.06
CA GLU A 356 25.90 -28.82 7.02
C GLU A 356 26.17 -29.69 8.26
N LYS A 357 25.85 -29.19 9.46
CA LYS A 357 26.01 -29.93 10.71
C LYS A 357 25.16 -31.19 10.73
N VAL A 358 23.89 -31.11 10.34
CA VAL A 358 22.96 -32.24 10.34
C VAL A 358 23.33 -33.27 9.27
N GLN A 359 23.85 -32.85 8.12
CA GLN A 359 24.42 -33.76 7.11
C GLN A 359 25.66 -34.49 7.63
N SER A 360 26.59 -33.79 8.28
CA SER A 360 27.76 -34.41 8.90
C SER A 360 27.36 -35.41 9.99
N LEU A 361 26.32 -35.09 10.77
CA LEU A 361 25.75 -36.00 11.76
C LEU A 361 25.18 -37.25 11.08
N TYR A 362 24.40 -37.10 10.00
CA TYR A 362 23.84 -38.24 9.25
C TYR A 362 24.92 -39.22 8.79
N GLU A 363 26.00 -38.72 8.18
CA GLU A 363 27.11 -39.58 7.74
C GLU A 363 27.79 -40.33 8.89
N LYS A 364 27.95 -39.68 10.06
CA LYS A 364 28.51 -40.32 11.26
C LYS A 364 27.56 -41.36 11.83
N THR A 365 26.27 -41.06 11.86
CA THR A 365 25.21 -41.96 12.33
C THR A 365 25.16 -43.20 11.43
N GLN A 366 25.19 -43.06 10.11
CA GLN A 366 25.28 -44.19 9.18
C GLN A 366 26.50 -45.10 9.48
N LYS A 367 27.70 -44.53 9.64
CA LYS A 367 28.92 -45.29 9.96
C LYS A 367 28.81 -46.03 11.30
N THR A 368 28.19 -45.40 12.29
CA THR A 368 27.98 -45.96 13.64
C THR A 368 26.95 -47.10 13.59
N TYR A 369 25.92 -46.97 12.77
CA TYR A 369 24.94 -48.02 12.48
C TYR A 369 25.59 -49.22 11.79
N ASP A 370 26.54 -48.99 10.88
CA ASP A 370 27.31 -50.05 10.22
C ASP A 370 28.21 -50.85 11.15
N GLN A 371 28.64 -50.23 12.25
CA GLN A 371 29.36 -50.89 13.32
C GLN A 371 28.43 -51.61 14.32
N GLY A 372 27.10 -51.47 14.17
CA GLY A 372 26.11 -52.07 15.06
C GLY A 372 26.00 -51.38 16.42
N LEU A 373 26.45 -50.12 16.52
CA LEU A 373 26.46 -49.37 17.78
C LEU A 373 25.17 -48.57 18.03
N ILE A 374 24.37 -48.34 16.99
CA ILE A 374 23.06 -47.68 17.05
C ILE A 374 22.04 -48.43 16.18
N THR A 375 20.78 -48.03 16.24
CA THR A 375 19.68 -48.67 15.54
C THR A 375 19.36 -47.97 14.20
N LEU A 376 18.55 -48.64 13.37
CA LEU A 376 18.05 -48.03 12.13
C LEU A 376 17.11 -46.83 12.40
N THR A 377 16.43 -46.80 13.54
CA THR A 377 15.57 -45.69 13.94
C THR A 377 16.39 -44.42 14.15
N ASP A 378 17.57 -44.53 14.76
CA ASP A 378 18.49 -43.41 14.97
C ASP A 378 18.98 -42.83 13.63
N VAL A 379 19.25 -43.69 12.64
CA VAL A 379 19.64 -43.27 11.28
C VAL A 379 18.50 -42.52 10.59
N GLU A 380 17.29 -43.05 10.67
CA GLU A 380 16.11 -42.41 10.07
C GLU A 380 15.83 -41.04 10.68
N GLU A 381 15.88 -40.91 12.01
CA GLU A 381 15.63 -39.63 12.68
C GLU A 381 16.56 -38.54 12.15
N VAL A 382 17.85 -38.85 12.02
CA VAL A 382 18.82 -37.90 11.49
C VAL A 382 18.59 -37.64 9.98
N ARG A 383 18.18 -38.64 9.19
CA ARG A 383 17.80 -38.47 7.77
C ARG A 383 16.65 -37.48 7.63
N LEU A 384 15.59 -37.64 8.42
CA LEU A 384 14.44 -36.75 8.43
C LEU A 384 14.83 -35.33 8.89
N ASN A 385 15.77 -35.21 9.83
CA ASN A 385 16.33 -33.91 10.22
C ASN A 385 17.08 -33.22 9.07
N VAL A 386 17.81 -33.97 8.21
CA VAL A 386 18.43 -33.42 6.99
C VAL A 386 17.36 -32.88 6.04
N GLN A 387 16.31 -33.66 5.79
CA GLN A 387 15.18 -33.28 4.94
C GLN A 387 14.52 -31.98 5.46
N GLN A 388 14.17 -31.94 6.74
CA GLN A 388 13.55 -30.77 7.38
C GLN A 388 14.44 -29.53 7.31
N SER A 389 15.75 -29.68 7.58
CA SER A 389 16.71 -28.56 7.52
C SER A 389 16.84 -28.00 6.10
N ARG A 390 16.79 -28.86 5.06
CA ARG A 390 16.77 -28.40 3.66
C ARG A 390 15.50 -27.61 3.35
N LEU A 391 14.34 -28.10 3.78
CA LEU A 391 13.06 -27.41 3.54
C LEU A 391 13.01 -26.04 4.24
N GLN A 392 13.54 -25.92 5.46
CA GLN A 392 13.67 -24.63 6.16
C GLN A 392 14.56 -23.63 5.42
N LEU A 393 15.70 -24.10 4.91
CA LEU A 393 16.60 -23.28 4.10
C LEU A 393 15.91 -22.82 2.81
N LEU A 394 15.25 -23.74 2.08
CA LEU A 394 14.53 -23.42 0.85
C LEU A 394 13.40 -22.41 1.09
N ASN A 395 12.63 -22.57 2.17
CA ASN A 395 11.58 -21.62 2.53
C ASN A 395 12.14 -20.23 2.84
N THR A 396 13.23 -20.14 3.59
CA THR A 396 13.88 -18.85 3.89
C THR A 396 14.42 -18.18 2.62
N LYS A 397 15.00 -18.97 1.70
CA LYS A 397 15.42 -18.48 0.38
C LYS A 397 14.24 -17.96 -0.43
N LYS A 398 13.09 -18.65 -0.38
CA LYS A 398 11.84 -18.19 -1.00
C LYS A 398 11.40 -16.85 -0.42
N GLU A 399 11.34 -16.73 0.90
CA GLU A 399 10.95 -15.48 1.59
C GLU A 399 11.86 -14.32 1.19
N TYR A 400 13.17 -14.53 1.13
CA TYR A 400 14.13 -13.51 0.70
C TYR A 400 13.92 -13.07 -0.76
N MET A 401 13.67 -14.02 -1.67
CA MET A 401 13.43 -13.70 -3.07
C MET A 401 12.11 -12.96 -3.29
N VAL A 402 11.07 -13.30 -2.53
CA VAL A 402 9.81 -12.54 -2.51
C VAL A 402 10.03 -11.12 -2.00
N LEU A 403 10.72 -10.96 -0.86
CA LEU A 403 11.03 -9.65 -0.29
C LEU A 403 11.84 -8.77 -1.27
N LYS A 404 12.73 -9.38 -2.04
CA LYS A 404 13.52 -8.70 -3.07
C LYS A 404 12.65 -8.12 -4.18
N GLU A 405 11.65 -8.87 -4.66
CA GLU A 405 10.71 -8.34 -5.67
C GLU A 405 9.75 -7.32 -5.06
N GLU A 406 9.27 -7.55 -3.83
CA GLU A 406 8.43 -6.59 -3.12
C GLU A 406 9.14 -5.25 -2.94
N PHE A 407 10.41 -5.28 -2.54
CA PHE A 407 11.23 -4.08 -2.36
C PHE A 407 11.47 -3.34 -3.68
N ARG A 408 11.62 -4.07 -4.80
CA ARG A 408 11.70 -3.46 -6.14
C ARG A 408 10.38 -2.75 -6.47
N LEU A 409 9.25 -3.43 -6.28
CA LEU A 409 7.92 -2.87 -6.55
C LEU A 409 7.61 -1.68 -5.62
N PHE A 410 8.05 -1.73 -4.37
CA PHE A 410 7.95 -0.61 -3.43
C PHE A 410 8.61 0.64 -4.02
N LYS A 411 9.84 0.54 -4.51
CA LYS A 411 10.50 1.67 -5.18
C LYS A 411 9.75 2.18 -6.42
N GLU A 412 8.95 1.34 -7.06
CA GLU A 412 8.12 1.68 -8.22
C GLU A 412 6.74 2.24 -7.85
N GLY A 413 6.43 2.39 -6.55
CA GLY A 413 5.18 2.98 -6.08
C GLY A 413 4.26 2.03 -5.32
N TYR A 414 4.61 0.74 -5.20
CA TYR A 414 3.76 -0.24 -4.51
C TYR A 414 3.69 0.07 -3.01
N MET A 415 2.47 0.18 -2.47
CA MET A 415 2.26 0.32 -1.03
C MET A 415 1.62 -0.95 -0.47
N PRO A 416 2.34 -1.74 0.35
CA PRO A 416 1.76 -2.94 0.96
C PRO A 416 0.64 -2.55 1.92
N THR A 417 -0.51 -3.20 1.78
CA THR A 417 -1.73 -2.94 2.57
C THR A 417 -1.61 -3.41 4.02
N SER A 418 -0.66 -4.30 4.33
CA SER A 418 -0.52 -4.98 5.63
C SER A 418 0.53 -4.37 6.57
N ALA A 419 1.30 -3.37 6.14
CA ALA A 419 2.44 -2.87 6.92
C ALA A 419 2.08 -1.99 8.15
N GLY A 420 0.81 -1.94 8.55
CA GLY A 420 0.32 -1.08 9.63
C GLY A 420 -0.69 -1.71 10.58
N GLN A 421 -0.79 -3.06 10.63
CA GLN A 421 -1.60 -3.77 11.63
C GLN A 421 -0.76 -4.52 12.65
#